data_AF-J9AQZ1-F1
#
_entry.id   AF-J9AQZ1-F1
#
_cell.length_a   1.000
_cell.length_b   1.000
_cell.length_c   1.000
_cell.angle_alpha   90.00
_cell.angle_beta   90.00
_cell.angle_gamma   90.00
#
_symmetry.space_group_name_H-M   'P 1'
#
loop_
_entity.id
_entity.type
_entity.pdbx_description
1 polymer ?
#
loop_
_entity_poly.entity_id
_entity_poly.type
_entity_poly.pdbx_seq_one_letter_code
_entity_poly.pdbx_strand_id
1 'polypeptide(L)'
;MIHFAACPSGFWGPSCSSKCECNRGASCDPITGICHCPSGFHGEHCEEPCNDKRWGPSCAFLCLCQNNGSCSSTDGSCKCPSGFSGPLCLEECEEGKHGPDCIHDCKCQNGAYCNKKDGSCMCTAGFSGRFCENKCKEGYYGIDCASKCLCYNGNECDSVTGNCYCVGFTGKHCEEPCPEGTFGKNCCYFHSLNTCVNEARCHPISGKCICLEGFHGERCDHKICPFDRFGPNCENECACNPNNTKLCHPTIGSCSCRAGYTGAGCNSPCPTSYYGENCKKNASVT
;
A
#
# COMPACT_ATOMS: atom_id res chain seq x y z
N MET A 1 30.84 24.37 -82.30
CA MET A 1 30.22 24.02 -81.01
C MET A 1 28.93 24.82 -80.91
N ILE A 2 27.78 24.18 -80.87
CA ILE A 2 26.49 24.89 -80.77
C ILE A 2 26.21 25.04 -79.28
N HIS A 3 26.23 26.28 -78.77
CA HIS A 3 25.75 26.57 -77.43
C HIS A 3 24.22 26.49 -77.46
N PHE A 4 23.65 25.44 -76.87
CA PHE A 4 22.26 25.49 -76.43
C PHE A 4 22.20 26.51 -75.30
N ALA A 5 21.80 27.74 -75.59
CA ALA A 5 21.48 28.70 -74.56
C ALA A 5 20.32 28.11 -73.74
N ALA A 6 20.57 27.85 -72.45
CA ALA A 6 19.51 27.44 -71.53
C ALA A 6 18.43 28.53 -71.48
N CYS A 7 17.16 28.14 -71.46
CA CYS A 7 16.08 29.10 -71.37
C CYS A 7 16.13 29.91 -70.07
N PRO A 8 15.73 31.20 -70.09
CA PRO A 8 15.59 31.98 -68.87
C PRO A 8 14.58 31.32 -67.92
N SER A 9 14.79 31.49 -66.61
CA SER A 9 13.94 30.90 -65.58
C SER A 9 12.46 31.20 -65.82
N GLY A 10 11.63 30.14 -65.83
CA GLY A 10 10.19 30.25 -66.10
C GLY A 10 9.78 30.01 -67.55
N PHE A 11 10.72 29.65 -68.46
CA PHE A 11 10.42 29.31 -69.85
C PHE A 11 11.11 28.02 -70.31
N TRP A 12 10.54 27.33 -71.30
CA TRP A 12 11.05 26.07 -71.84
C TRP A 12 10.78 25.91 -73.34
N GLY A 13 11.39 24.88 -73.95
CA GLY A 13 11.17 24.46 -75.33
C GLY A 13 12.08 25.17 -76.36
N PRO A 14 11.94 24.84 -77.65
CA PRO A 14 12.76 25.43 -78.70
C PRO A 14 12.58 26.95 -78.76
N SER A 15 13.66 27.71 -78.55
CA SER A 15 13.65 29.19 -78.47
C SER A 15 12.91 29.78 -77.27
N CYS A 16 12.61 29.00 -76.22
CA CYS A 16 12.04 29.49 -74.95
C CYS A 16 10.68 30.18 -75.08
N SER A 17 9.85 29.70 -76.01
CA SER A 17 8.54 30.28 -76.31
C SER A 17 7.43 29.82 -75.35
N SER A 18 7.63 28.73 -74.62
CA SER A 18 6.64 28.19 -73.67
C SER A 18 6.95 28.64 -72.24
N LYS A 19 5.92 28.98 -71.46
CA LYS A 19 6.07 29.32 -70.03
C LYS A 19 5.99 28.07 -69.16
N CYS A 20 6.76 28.00 -68.08
CA CYS A 20 6.59 26.98 -67.05
C CYS A 20 5.24 27.17 -66.35
N GLU A 21 4.41 26.12 -66.31
CA GLU A 21 3.10 26.13 -65.65
C GLU A 21 3.15 25.40 -64.30
N CYS A 22 4.17 25.65 -63.48
CA CYS A 22 4.33 24.93 -62.22
C CYS A 22 3.73 25.69 -61.04
N ASN A 23 3.03 24.97 -60.15
CA ASN A 23 2.53 25.53 -58.90
C ASN A 23 3.66 25.73 -57.87
N ARG A 24 3.34 26.47 -56.81
CA ARG A 24 4.21 26.65 -55.63
C ARG A 24 5.60 27.23 -55.95
N GLY A 25 5.71 27.95 -57.06
CA GLY A 25 6.97 28.57 -57.49
C GLY A 25 8.04 27.58 -57.93
N ALA A 26 7.66 26.34 -58.28
CA ALA A 26 8.60 25.34 -58.75
C ALA A 26 9.22 25.74 -60.10
N SER A 27 10.51 25.48 -60.26
CA SER A 27 11.19 25.61 -61.57
C SER A 27 10.78 24.47 -62.50
N CYS A 28 10.87 24.68 -63.82
CA CYS A 28 10.69 23.62 -64.80
C CYS A 28 11.94 23.37 -65.62
N ASP A 29 12.06 22.15 -66.15
CA ASP A 29 13.13 21.75 -67.05
C ASP A 29 13.07 22.61 -68.33
N PRO A 30 14.15 23.28 -68.73
CA PRO A 30 14.14 24.26 -69.83
C PRO A 30 13.96 23.62 -71.21
N ILE A 31 14.05 22.29 -71.34
CA ILE A 31 13.90 21.57 -72.61
C ILE A 31 12.49 20.98 -72.71
N THR A 32 12.03 20.33 -71.64
CA THR A 32 10.81 19.52 -71.61
C THR A 32 9.61 20.21 -70.95
N GLY A 33 9.84 21.26 -70.16
CA GLY A 33 8.79 21.95 -69.41
C GLY A 33 8.32 21.23 -68.15
N ILE A 34 8.89 20.06 -67.83
CA ILE A 34 8.50 19.26 -66.67
C ILE A 34 8.87 19.99 -65.38
N CYS A 35 7.92 20.07 -64.44
CA CYS A 35 8.12 20.75 -63.17
C CYS A 35 9.03 19.97 -62.20
N HIS A 36 9.97 20.67 -61.57
CA HIS A 36 10.79 20.16 -60.48
C HIS A 36 10.08 20.41 -59.14
N CYS A 37 9.21 19.48 -58.74
CA CYS A 37 8.34 19.71 -57.61
C CYS A 37 9.10 19.81 -56.28
N PRO A 38 8.69 20.77 -55.41
CA PRO A 38 9.28 20.92 -54.09
C PRO A 38 8.93 19.70 -53.22
N SER A 39 9.68 19.55 -52.13
CA SER A 39 9.45 18.46 -51.19
C SER A 39 8.02 18.41 -50.67
N GLY A 40 7.42 17.23 -50.72
CA GLY A 40 6.04 16.99 -50.26
C GLY A 40 4.98 17.11 -51.34
N PHE A 41 5.36 17.40 -52.60
CA PHE A 41 4.42 17.53 -53.72
C PHE A 41 4.89 16.79 -54.98
N HIS A 42 3.93 16.38 -55.80
CA HIS A 42 4.09 15.78 -57.12
C HIS A 42 2.92 16.19 -58.05
N GLY A 43 2.84 15.58 -59.23
CA GLY A 43 1.88 15.93 -60.29
C GLY A 43 2.59 16.67 -61.42
N GLU A 44 1.91 16.84 -62.55
CA GLU A 44 2.50 17.52 -63.72
C GLU A 44 2.84 18.98 -63.42
N HIS A 45 2.05 19.62 -62.55
CA HIS A 45 2.20 21.01 -62.15
C HIS A 45 2.49 21.16 -60.64
N CYS A 46 2.90 20.10 -59.94
CA CYS A 46 3.16 20.10 -58.48
C CYS A 46 1.94 20.48 -57.62
N GLU A 47 0.75 20.05 -58.04
CA GLU A 47 -0.53 20.29 -57.40
C GLU A 47 -0.88 19.27 -56.31
N GLU A 48 -0.37 18.04 -56.41
CA GLU A 48 -0.74 16.91 -55.55
C GLU A 48 0.24 16.74 -54.38
N PRO A 49 -0.22 16.57 -53.14
CA PRO A 49 0.67 16.24 -52.02
C PRO A 49 1.15 14.78 -52.10
N CYS A 50 2.33 14.47 -51.56
CA CYS A 50 2.74 13.08 -51.40
C CYS A 50 1.74 12.31 -50.53
N ASN A 51 1.55 11.03 -50.86
CA ASN A 51 0.86 10.10 -49.95
C ASN A 51 1.76 9.73 -48.76
N ASP A 52 1.16 9.14 -47.72
CA ASP A 52 1.84 8.78 -46.45
C ASP A 52 3.01 7.78 -46.60
N LYS A 53 3.21 7.21 -47.80
CA LYS A 53 4.27 6.24 -48.09
C LYS A 53 5.47 6.87 -48.78
N ARG A 54 5.43 8.15 -49.18
CA ARG A 54 6.50 8.80 -49.95
C ARG A 54 6.81 10.20 -49.46
N TRP A 55 8.03 10.66 -49.73
CA TRP A 55 8.49 11.98 -49.31
C TRP A 55 9.54 12.58 -50.26
N GLY A 56 9.86 13.84 -50.01
CA GLY A 56 10.89 14.60 -50.73
C GLY A 56 10.39 15.18 -52.05
N PRO A 57 11.30 15.74 -52.87
CA PRO A 57 10.95 16.38 -54.13
C PRO A 57 10.34 15.36 -55.09
N SER A 58 9.22 15.73 -55.71
CA SER A 58 8.42 14.84 -56.57
C SER A 58 8.06 13.49 -55.93
N CYS A 59 8.02 13.40 -54.59
CA CYS A 59 7.74 12.18 -53.82
C CYS A 59 8.64 10.99 -54.20
N ALA A 60 9.89 11.28 -54.56
CA ALA A 60 10.83 10.30 -55.09
C ALA A 60 11.23 9.21 -54.08
N PHE A 61 11.20 9.52 -52.77
CA PHE A 61 11.69 8.62 -51.73
C PHE A 61 10.55 7.89 -51.01
N LEU A 62 10.84 6.68 -50.53
CA LEU A 62 9.90 5.88 -49.74
C LEU A 62 10.00 6.25 -48.26
N CYS A 63 8.87 6.31 -47.57
CA CYS A 63 8.81 6.40 -46.12
C CYS A 63 9.14 5.04 -45.50
N LEU A 64 10.08 5.03 -44.56
CA LEU A 64 10.59 3.81 -43.92
C LEU A 64 10.08 3.62 -42.49
N CYS A 65 9.18 4.49 -42.02
CA CYS A 65 8.59 4.43 -40.69
C CYS A 65 7.91 3.07 -40.45
N GLN A 66 8.18 2.48 -39.30
CA GLN A 66 7.63 1.19 -38.86
C GLN A 66 6.55 1.40 -37.79
N ASN A 67 5.93 0.30 -37.36
CA ASN A 67 4.91 0.29 -36.31
C ASN A 67 3.76 1.28 -36.53
N ASN A 68 3.42 1.58 -37.80
CA ASN A 68 2.39 2.53 -38.18
C ASN A 68 2.71 4.00 -37.80
N GLY A 69 3.99 4.35 -37.75
CA GLY A 69 4.46 5.73 -37.58
C GLY A 69 4.10 6.63 -38.77
N SER A 70 3.85 7.89 -38.48
CA SER A 70 3.47 8.89 -39.50
C SER A 70 4.71 9.51 -40.12
N CYS A 71 4.78 9.52 -41.44
CA CYS A 71 5.92 10.04 -42.19
C CYS A 71 5.68 11.49 -42.63
N SER A 72 6.67 12.35 -42.45
CA SER A 72 6.70 13.70 -43.01
C SER A 72 6.95 13.63 -44.52
N SER A 73 6.02 14.15 -45.32
CA SER A 73 6.15 14.20 -46.78
C SER A 73 7.29 15.12 -47.25
N THR A 74 7.76 16.03 -46.39
CA THR A 74 8.82 16.99 -46.73
C THR A 74 10.21 16.38 -46.62
N ASP A 75 10.50 15.70 -45.52
CA ASP A 75 11.87 15.26 -45.15
C ASP A 75 11.97 13.78 -44.77
N GLY A 76 10.85 13.04 -44.79
CA GLY A 76 10.82 11.62 -44.49
C GLY A 76 10.95 11.30 -43.00
N SER A 77 10.95 12.30 -42.12
CA SER A 77 11.03 12.10 -40.67
C SER A 77 9.80 11.35 -40.15
N CYS A 78 10.01 10.45 -39.18
CA CYS A 78 8.94 9.65 -38.59
C CYS A 78 8.47 10.26 -37.27
N LYS A 79 7.16 10.33 -37.09
CA LYS A 79 6.50 10.54 -35.80
C LYS A 79 5.99 9.20 -35.29
N CYS A 80 6.51 8.76 -34.17
CA CYS A 80 6.26 7.42 -33.68
C CYS A 80 4.97 7.32 -32.87
N PRO A 81 4.22 6.21 -33.03
CA PRO A 81 3.05 5.98 -32.21
C PRO A 81 3.46 5.65 -30.77
N SER A 82 2.48 5.73 -29.88
CA SER A 82 2.65 5.41 -28.47
C SER A 82 3.32 4.05 -28.24
N GLY A 83 4.40 4.05 -27.46
CA GLY A 83 5.18 2.85 -27.14
C GLY A 83 6.44 2.65 -27.98
N PHE A 84 6.65 3.50 -28.99
CA PHE A 84 7.80 3.42 -29.90
C PHE A 84 8.53 4.75 -30.04
N SER A 85 9.82 4.66 -30.36
CA SER A 85 10.73 5.78 -30.61
C SER A 85 11.81 5.39 -31.64
N GLY A 86 12.80 6.26 -31.78
CA GLY A 86 13.87 6.13 -32.76
C GLY A 86 13.47 6.66 -34.14
N PRO A 87 14.44 6.84 -35.04
CA PRO A 87 14.23 7.52 -36.33
C PRO A 87 13.27 6.81 -37.28
N LEU A 88 13.06 5.50 -37.08
CA LEU A 88 12.16 4.66 -37.88
C LEU A 88 11.02 4.03 -37.07
N CYS A 89 10.83 4.43 -35.81
CA CYS A 89 9.83 3.86 -34.90
C CYS A 89 9.97 2.36 -34.65
N LEU A 90 11.21 1.86 -34.66
CA LEU A 90 11.53 0.44 -34.40
C LEU A 90 11.84 0.16 -32.93
N GLU A 91 12.22 1.17 -32.17
CA GLU A 91 12.66 1.02 -30.79
C GLU A 91 11.44 1.11 -29.87
N GLU A 92 11.23 0.12 -29.01
CA GLU A 92 10.24 0.26 -27.95
C GLU A 92 10.72 1.27 -26.90
N CYS A 93 9.79 1.91 -26.18
CA CYS A 93 10.18 2.77 -25.06
C CYS A 93 11.04 2.02 -24.04
N GLU A 94 12.08 2.69 -23.57
CA GLU A 94 12.88 2.25 -22.43
C GLU A 94 12.03 2.20 -21.15
N GLU A 95 12.48 1.45 -20.14
CA GLU A 95 11.81 1.42 -18.85
C GLU A 95 11.70 2.82 -18.25
N GLY A 96 10.50 3.17 -17.78
CA GLY A 96 10.23 4.49 -17.21
C GLY A 96 9.81 5.56 -18.22
N LYS A 97 9.74 5.25 -19.53
CA LYS A 97 9.19 6.14 -20.56
C LYS A 97 7.91 5.59 -21.17
N HIS A 98 7.06 6.48 -21.67
CA HIS A 98 5.84 6.11 -22.37
C HIS A 98 5.39 7.15 -23.41
N GLY A 99 4.36 6.78 -24.18
CA GLY A 99 3.70 7.68 -25.12
C GLY A 99 4.39 7.74 -26.49
N PRO A 100 3.94 8.65 -27.38
CA PRO A 100 4.52 8.81 -28.71
C PRO A 100 5.94 9.34 -28.60
N ASP A 101 6.84 8.80 -29.42
CA ASP A 101 8.26 9.12 -29.42
C ASP A 101 8.94 8.91 -28.03
N CYS A 102 8.28 8.19 -27.11
CA CYS A 102 8.73 7.90 -25.74
C CYS A 102 9.17 9.14 -24.94
N ILE A 103 8.56 10.30 -25.20
CA ILE A 103 8.97 11.57 -24.59
C ILE A 103 8.44 11.76 -23.16
N HIS A 104 7.47 10.97 -22.72
CA HIS A 104 6.84 11.13 -21.40
C HIS A 104 7.46 10.20 -20.36
N ASP A 105 7.72 10.74 -19.17
CA ASP A 105 8.19 9.98 -18.01
C ASP A 105 7.04 9.32 -17.26
N CYS A 106 7.22 8.04 -16.94
CA CYS A 106 6.35 7.28 -16.07
C CYS A 106 6.41 7.82 -14.63
N LYS A 107 5.26 7.90 -13.98
CA LYS A 107 5.13 8.38 -12.60
C LYS A 107 4.88 7.28 -11.57
N CYS A 108 4.88 6.02 -12.01
CA CYS A 108 4.61 4.86 -11.18
C CYS A 108 5.65 4.75 -10.05
N GLN A 109 5.19 4.41 -8.84
CA GLN A 109 6.02 4.29 -7.64
C GLN A 109 6.06 2.84 -7.14
N ASN A 110 6.87 2.58 -6.11
CA ASN A 110 6.89 1.30 -5.38
C ASN A 110 7.12 0.06 -6.26
N GLY A 111 7.96 0.21 -7.31
CA GLY A 111 8.31 -0.88 -8.22
C GLY A 111 7.16 -1.30 -9.16
N ALA A 112 6.12 -0.49 -9.29
CA ALA A 112 5.03 -0.74 -10.21
C ALA A 112 5.48 -0.73 -11.67
N TYR A 113 4.89 -1.61 -12.48
CA TYR A 113 5.14 -1.65 -13.91
C TYR A 113 4.45 -0.47 -14.60
N CYS A 114 5.15 0.18 -15.52
CA CYS A 114 4.60 1.25 -16.34
C CYS A 114 4.32 0.76 -17.77
N ASN A 115 3.10 0.99 -18.24
CA ASN A 115 2.74 0.70 -19.61
C ASN A 115 3.40 1.70 -20.57
N LYS A 116 4.28 1.20 -21.45
CA LYS A 116 5.00 2.01 -22.45
C LYS A 116 4.10 2.80 -23.41
N LYS A 117 2.84 2.39 -23.58
CA LYS A 117 1.91 3.04 -24.51
C LYS A 117 1.27 4.30 -23.89
N ASP A 118 0.70 4.18 -22.70
CA ASP A 118 -0.16 5.21 -22.11
C ASP A 118 0.31 5.71 -20.73
N GLY A 119 1.33 5.09 -20.15
CA GLY A 119 1.87 5.46 -18.84
C GLY A 119 1.04 4.99 -17.66
N SER A 120 0.06 4.10 -17.89
CA SER A 120 -0.71 3.47 -16.81
C SER A 120 0.18 2.58 -15.94
N CYS A 121 -0.11 2.54 -14.64
CA CYS A 121 0.66 1.80 -13.66
C CYS A 121 -0.07 0.51 -13.28
N MET A 122 0.65 -0.61 -13.27
CA MET A 122 0.20 -1.85 -12.66
C MET A 122 0.92 -2.01 -11.32
N CYS A 123 0.17 -1.89 -10.23
CA CYS A 123 0.73 -1.88 -8.89
C CYS A 123 1.25 -3.25 -8.46
N THR A 124 2.34 -3.21 -7.70
CA THR A 124 2.81 -4.38 -6.96
C THR A 124 1.88 -4.64 -5.77
N ALA A 125 1.85 -5.89 -5.30
CA ALA A 125 1.04 -6.24 -4.13
C ALA A 125 1.48 -5.44 -2.90
N GLY A 126 0.50 -4.96 -2.11
CA GLY A 126 0.73 -4.05 -0.98
C GLY A 126 0.54 -2.57 -1.30
N PHE A 127 0.30 -2.23 -2.57
CA PHE A 127 0.11 -0.86 -3.03
C PHE A 127 -1.14 -0.69 -3.92
N SER A 128 -1.63 0.53 -3.98
CA SER A 128 -2.78 0.96 -4.77
C SER A 128 -2.67 2.45 -5.15
N GLY A 129 -3.61 2.92 -5.96
CA GLY A 129 -3.64 4.31 -6.44
C GLY A 129 -3.21 4.40 -7.90
N ARG A 130 -3.42 5.56 -8.51
CA ARG A 130 -3.16 5.76 -9.95
C ARG A 130 -1.68 5.57 -10.30
N PHE A 131 -0.79 5.95 -9.38
CA PHE A 131 0.65 5.84 -9.53
C PHE A 131 1.25 4.86 -8.51
N CYS A 132 0.42 4.01 -7.90
CA CYS A 132 0.80 3.05 -6.87
C CYS A 132 1.46 3.69 -5.64
N GLU A 133 1.06 4.92 -5.32
CA GLU A 133 1.61 5.75 -4.25
C GLU A 133 1.10 5.36 -2.86
N ASN A 134 -0.05 4.68 -2.78
CA ASN A 134 -0.71 4.37 -1.52
C ASN A 134 -0.38 2.95 -1.07
N LYS A 135 0.16 2.80 0.14
CA LYS A 135 0.22 1.50 0.82
C LYS A 135 -1.19 1.01 1.16
N CYS A 136 -1.39 -0.30 1.20
CA CYS A 136 -2.67 -0.85 1.65
C CYS A 136 -3.01 -0.38 3.05
N LYS A 137 -4.28 0.00 3.23
CA LYS A 137 -4.84 0.27 4.55
C LYS A 137 -4.87 -1.02 5.36
N GLU A 138 -4.73 -0.88 6.67
CA GLU A 138 -4.91 -1.97 7.63
C GLU A 138 -6.17 -2.79 7.32
N GLY A 139 -6.02 -4.12 7.31
CA GLY A 139 -7.08 -5.06 6.96
C GLY A 139 -7.26 -5.32 5.46
N TYR A 140 -6.41 -4.78 4.58
CA TYR A 140 -6.41 -5.05 3.14
C TYR A 140 -5.03 -5.42 2.62
N TYR A 141 -5.00 -6.22 1.55
CA TYR A 141 -3.75 -6.73 0.97
C TYR A 141 -3.86 -7.01 -0.54
N GLY A 142 -2.71 -7.32 -1.14
CA GLY A 142 -2.61 -7.76 -2.54
C GLY A 142 -2.48 -6.60 -3.53
N ILE A 143 -2.64 -6.90 -4.81
CA ILE A 143 -2.61 -5.90 -5.88
C ILE A 143 -3.82 -4.99 -5.74
N ASP A 144 -3.58 -3.68 -5.85
CA ASP A 144 -4.58 -2.63 -5.68
C ASP A 144 -5.35 -2.71 -4.35
N CYS A 145 -4.79 -3.41 -3.36
CA CYS A 145 -5.42 -3.65 -2.06
C CYS A 145 -6.85 -4.22 -2.18
N ALA A 146 -7.12 -4.98 -3.26
CA ALA A 146 -8.46 -5.45 -3.59
C ALA A 146 -8.97 -6.54 -2.63
N SER A 147 -8.08 -7.19 -1.88
CA SER A 147 -8.42 -8.28 -0.97
C SER A 147 -8.50 -7.81 0.47
N LYS A 148 -9.53 -8.25 1.19
CA LYS A 148 -9.67 -8.01 2.63
C LYS A 148 -9.00 -9.13 3.42
N CYS A 149 -8.32 -8.78 4.50
CA CYS A 149 -7.72 -9.74 5.41
C CYS A 149 -8.79 -10.47 6.22
N LEU A 150 -8.56 -11.77 6.42
CA LEU A 150 -9.47 -12.68 7.09
C LEU A 150 -8.96 -13.09 8.48
N CYS A 151 -8.22 -12.21 9.15
CA CYS A 151 -7.63 -12.48 10.45
C CYS A 151 -8.66 -12.21 11.57
N TYR A 152 -8.75 -13.14 12.51
CA TYR A 152 -9.63 -13.04 13.68
C TYR A 152 -8.93 -12.39 14.87
N ASN A 153 -9.72 -12.09 15.90
CA ASN A 153 -9.25 -11.58 17.20
C ASN A 153 -8.46 -10.26 17.10
N GLY A 154 -8.73 -9.45 16.09
CA GLY A 154 -8.09 -8.15 15.88
C GLY A 154 -6.63 -8.24 15.41
N ASN A 155 -6.18 -9.41 14.94
CA ASN A 155 -4.83 -9.57 14.40
C ASN A 155 -4.70 -8.92 13.03
N GLU A 156 -3.55 -8.29 12.79
CA GLU A 156 -3.21 -7.69 11.50
C GLU A 156 -2.73 -8.74 10.49
N CYS A 157 -2.60 -8.30 9.24
CA CYS A 157 -2.11 -9.11 8.14
C CYS A 157 -1.00 -8.39 7.37
N ASP A 158 -0.19 -9.19 6.70
CA ASP A 158 0.78 -8.71 5.73
C ASP A 158 0.07 -8.09 4.52
N SER A 159 0.36 -6.82 4.23
CA SER A 159 -0.27 -6.08 3.12
C SER A 159 0.04 -6.65 1.72
N VAL A 160 1.07 -7.48 1.57
CA VAL A 160 1.45 -8.07 0.27
C VAL A 160 0.78 -9.43 0.10
N THR A 161 0.89 -10.29 1.10
CA THR A 161 0.51 -11.71 1.04
C THR A 161 -0.84 -12.01 1.68
N GLY A 162 -1.32 -11.16 2.58
CA GLY A 162 -2.55 -11.36 3.37
C GLY A 162 -2.38 -12.34 4.53
N ASN A 163 -1.17 -12.83 4.78
CA ASN A 163 -0.89 -13.73 5.89
C ASN A 163 -1.08 -13.01 7.23
N CYS A 164 -1.78 -13.65 8.15
CA CYS A 164 -2.05 -13.07 9.46
C CYS A 164 -0.80 -13.11 10.36
N TYR A 165 -0.60 -12.03 11.12
CA TYR A 165 0.40 -11.96 12.16
C TYR A 165 -0.27 -12.28 13.51
N CYS A 166 -0.34 -13.56 13.86
CA CYS A 166 -1.04 -13.97 15.07
C CYS A 166 -0.23 -13.63 16.33
N VAL A 167 -0.83 -12.95 17.29
CA VAL A 167 -0.24 -12.67 18.61
C VAL A 167 -1.19 -13.14 19.69
N GLY A 168 -0.77 -14.11 20.50
CA GLY A 168 -1.63 -14.78 21.49
C GLY A 168 -2.64 -15.76 20.90
N PHE A 169 -2.60 -15.94 19.57
CA PHE A 169 -3.40 -16.88 18.82
C PHE A 169 -2.51 -17.63 17.82
N THR A 170 -3.04 -18.73 17.29
CA THR A 170 -2.46 -19.58 16.25
C THR A 170 -3.53 -19.96 15.23
N GLY A 171 -3.13 -20.72 14.20
CA GLY A 171 -3.97 -21.04 13.04
C GLY A 171 -3.70 -20.10 11.87
N LYS A 172 -4.31 -20.40 10.72
CA LYS A 172 -4.08 -19.64 9.47
C LYS A 172 -4.65 -18.23 9.55
N HIS A 173 -5.73 -18.07 10.30
CA HIS A 173 -6.51 -16.86 10.45
C HIS A 173 -6.51 -16.36 11.91
N CYS A 174 -5.63 -16.88 12.77
CA CYS A 174 -5.58 -16.56 14.19
C CYS A 174 -6.88 -16.91 14.94
N GLU A 175 -7.54 -17.99 14.54
CA GLU A 175 -8.81 -18.49 15.06
C GLU A 175 -8.68 -19.19 16.41
N GLU A 176 -7.51 -19.74 16.73
CA GLU A 176 -7.28 -20.57 17.91
C GLU A 176 -6.41 -19.86 18.94
N PRO A 177 -6.71 -19.92 20.25
CA PRO A 177 -5.82 -19.38 21.27
C PRO A 177 -4.51 -20.16 21.32
N CYS A 178 -3.44 -19.53 21.83
CA CYS A 178 -2.17 -20.24 22.03
C CYS A 178 -2.35 -21.49 22.92
N PRO A 179 -1.69 -22.61 22.57
CA PRO A 179 -1.62 -23.79 23.44
C PRO A 179 -1.09 -23.46 24.84
N GLU A 180 -1.50 -24.23 25.84
CA GLU A 180 -1.04 -24.00 27.21
C GLU A 180 0.50 -23.95 27.31
N GLY A 181 0.99 -22.95 28.04
CA GLY A 181 2.43 -22.69 28.21
C GLY A 181 3.08 -21.92 27.07
N THR A 182 2.36 -21.57 26.00
CA THR A 182 2.86 -20.76 24.89
C THR A 182 2.21 -19.38 24.82
N PHE A 183 2.92 -18.38 24.29
CA PHE A 183 2.43 -17.02 24.18
C PHE A 183 3.15 -16.19 23.10
N GLY A 184 2.65 -14.98 22.87
CA GLY A 184 3.21 -13.98 21.97
C GLY A 184 3.04 -14.33 20.49
N LYS A 185 3.96 -13.86 19.64
CA LYS A 185 3.84 -13.97 18.18
C LYS A 185 3.87 -15.44 17.75
N ASN A 186 2.83 -15.89 17.04
CA ASN A 186 2.58 -17.25 16.59
C ASN A 186 2.82 -18.30 17.70
N CYS A 187 2.59 -17.93 18.97
CA CYS A 187 2.83 -18.77 20.13
C CYS A 187 4.26 -19.34 20.21
N CYS A 188 5.24 -18.64 19.62
CA CYS A 188 6.63 -19.12 19.55
C CYS A 188 7.39 -18.96 20.88
N TYR A 189 6.88 -18.19 21.83
CA TYR A 189 7.47 -18.08 23.15
C TYR A 189 6.88 -19.15 24.08
N PHE A 190 7.74 -19.82 24.82
CA PHE A 190 7.35 -20.89 25.75
C PHE A 190 7.77 -20.52 27.16
N HIS A 191 6.88 -20.72 28.13
CA HIS A 191 7.23 -20.72 29.53
C HIS A 191 7.76 -22.09 29.93
N SER A 192 8.95 -22.15 30.55
CA SER A 192 9.44 -23.39 31.17
C SER A 192 8.41 -23.94 32.16
N LEU A 193 8.25 -25.27 32.20
CA LEU A 193 7.34 -25.97 33.12
C LEU A 193 7.46 -25.38 34.54
N ASN A 194 6.33 -25.18 35.22
CA ASN A 194 6.16 -24.59 36.56
C ASN A 194 6.31 -23.06 36.69
N THR A 195 6.33 -22.24 35.63
CA THR A 195 6.47 -20.79 35.85
C THR A 195 5.28 -20.16 36.60
N CYS A 196 4.05 -20.32 36.12
CA CYS A 196 2.87 -19.93 36.91
C CYS A 196 2.50 -21.07 37.86
N VAL A 197 2.33 -20.78 39.14
CA VAL A 197 1.96 -21.76 40.17
C VAL A 197 0.55 -21.49 40.70
N ASN A 198 0.02 -22.38 41.55
CA ASN A 198 -1.32 -22.26 42.14
C ASN A 198 -2.44 -22.13 41.08
N GLU A 199 -2.37 -22.96 40.02
CA GLU A 199 -3.38 -23.01 38.94
C GLU A 199 -3.54 -21.69 38.15
N ALA A 200 -2.58 -20.76 38.28
CA ALA A 200 -2.54 -19.53 37.49
C ALA A 200 -2.27 -19.82 36.01
N ARG A 201 -2.95 -19.09 35.13
CA ARG A 201 -2.82 -19.20 33.67
C ARG A 201 -1.89 -18.12 33.12
N CYS A 202 -1.26 -18.37 31.97
CA CYS A 202 -0.42 -17.37 31.29
C CYS A 202 -1.28 -16.43 30.43
N HIS A 203 -0.95 -15.14 30.40
CA HIS A 203 -1.53 -14.19 29.48
C HIS A 203 -1.04 -14.49 28.05
N PRO A 204 -1.94 -14.77 27.08
CA PRO A 204 -1.55 -15.34 25.79
C PRO A 204 -0.70 -14.39 24.94
N ILE A 205 -0.79 -13.07 25.13
CA ILE A 205 0.01 -12.10 24.38
C ILE A 205 1.38 -11.84 25.03
N SER A 206 1.41 -11.69 26.35
CA SER A 206 2.58 -11.18 27.08
C SER A 206 3.35 -12.22 27.89
N GLY A 207 2.80 -13.42 28.07
CA GLY A 207 3.39 -14.50 28.89
C GLY A 207 3.20 -14.34 30.40
N LYS A 208 2.99 -13.12 30.90
CA LYS A 208 2.75 -12.83 32.33
C LYS A 208 1.67 -13.73 32.95
N CYS A 209 1.88 -14.17 34.19
CA CYS A 209 0.88 -14.97 34.91
C CYS A 209 -0.34 -14.12 35.30
N ILE A 210 -1.54 -14.67 35.12
CA ILE A 210 -2.81 -14.13 35.59
C ILE A 210 -3.18 -14.91 36.85
N CYS A 211 -3.07 -14.26 38.02
CA CYS A 211 -3.24 -14.93 39.30
C CYS A 211 -4.72 -15.11 39.67
N LEU A 212 -5.02 -16.24 40.32
CA LEU A 212 -6.32 -16.45 40.96
C LEU A 212 -6.51 -15.50 42.15
N GLU A 213 -7.75 -15.32 42.59
CA GLU A 213 -8.09 -14.45 43.71
C GLU A 213 -7.30 -14.78 44.98
N GLY A 214 -6.72 -13.75 45.61
CA GLY A 214 -5.89 -13.92 46.80
C GLY A 214 -4.43 -14.30 46.52
N PHE A 215 -4.03 -14.44 45.25
CA PHE A 215 -2.65 -14.68 44.84
C PHE A 215 -2.05 -13.50 44.07
N HIS A 216 -0.74 -13.29 44.21
CA HIS A 216 0.00 -12.27 43.46
C HIS A 216 1.48 -12.65 43.26
N GLY A 217 2.23 -11.80 42.54
CA GLY A 217 3.63 -12.01 42.19
C GLY A 217 3.80 -12.50 40.74
N GLU A 218 5.02 -12.41 40.20
CA GLU A 218 5.34 -12.78 38.81
C GLU A 218 4.97 -14.22 38.45
N ARG A 219 4.89 -15.10 39.46
CA ARG A 219 4.55 -16.52 39.34
C ARG A 219 3.25 -16.91 40.03
N CYS A 220 2.56 -15.96 40.66
CA CYS A 220 1.38 -16.21 41.51
C CYS A 220 1.68 -17.12 42.73
N ASP A 221 2.90 -17.08 43.25
CA ASP A 221 3.38 -17.88 44.38
C ASP A 221 3.07 -17.26 45.75
N HIS A 222 2.71 -15.97 45.80
CA HIS A 222 2.37 -15.30 47.05
C HIS A 222 0.89 -15.48 47.38
N LYS A 223 0.58 -16.05 48.55
CA LYS A 223 -0.75 -16.54 48.97
C LYS A 223 -1.66 -15.54 49.69
N ILE A 224 -1.20 -14.31 49.93
CA ILE A 224 -1.91 -13.33 50.75
C ILE A 224 -1.75 -11.95 50.11
N CYS A 225 -2.86 -11.37 49.66
CA CYS A 225 -2.87 -9.97 49.27
C CYS A 225 -2.42 -9.07 50.42
N PRO A 226 -1.80 -7.91 50.14
CA PRO A 226 -1.57 -6.88 51.14
C PRO A 226 -2.84 -6.63 51.98
N PHE A 227 -2.67 -6.26 53.26
CA PHE A 227 -3.75 -6.20 54.26
C PHE A 227 -4.97 -5.35 53.85
N ASP A 228 -4.78 -4.40 52.94
CA ASP A 228 -5.75 -3.46 52.41
C ASP A 228 -6.16 -3.74 50.95
N ARG A 229 -5.85 -4.94 50.42
CA ARG A 229 -6.13 -5.33 49.05
C ARG A 229 -6.81 -6.68 48.94
N PHE A 230 -7.57 -6.89 47.86
CA PHE A 230 -8.22 -8.16 47.57
C PHE A 230 -8.44 -8.42 46.07
N GLY A 231 -8.87 -9.64 45.74
CA GLY A 231 -9.24 -10.06 44.39
C GLY A 231 -8.07 -10.63 43.58
N PRO A 232 -8.23 -10.80 42.26
CA PRO A 232 -7.16 -11.30 41.40
C PRO A 232 -6.02 -10.27 41.34
N ASN A 233 -4.77 -10.74 41.39
CA ASN A 233 -3.55 -9.91 41.45
C ASN A 233 -3.52 -8.87 42.60
N CYS A 234 -4.47 -8.89 43.53
CA CYS A 234 -4.62 -7.91 44.61
C CYS A 234 -4.79 -6.46 44.13
N GLU A 235 -5.47 -6.25 42.99
CA GLU A 235 -5.67 -4.93 42.38
C GLU A 235 -6.74 -4.08 43.08
N ASN A 236 -7.64 -4.68 43.87
CA ASN A 236 -8.76 -3.96 44.50
C ASN A 236 -8.44 -3.53 45.93
N GLU A 237 -8.82 -2.31 46.32
CA GLU A 237 -8.67 -1.81 47.69
C GLU A 237 -9.85 -2.18 48.59
N CYS A 238 -9.57 -2.57 49.83
CA CYS A 238 -10.59 -2.88 50.81
C CYS A 238 -11.24 -1.61 51.39
N ALA A 239 -12.57 -1.52 51.36
CA ALA A 239 -13.34 -0.46 52.01
C ALA A 239 -13.47 -0.64 53.54
N CYS A 240 -12.40 -1.12 54.18
CA CYS A 240 -12.35 -1.41 55.61
C CYS A 240 -11.72 -0.25 56.37
N ASN A 241 -12.22 0.06 57.57
CA ASN A 241 -11.54 1.00 58.46
C ASN A 241 -10.21 0.40 58.97
N PRO A 242 -9.04 0.98 58.66
CA PRO A 242 -7.75 0.36 58.97
C PRO A 242 -7.48 0.19 60.47
N ASN A 243 -8.06 1.06 61.30
CA ASN A 243 -7.86 1.02 62.76
C ASN A 243 -8.74 -0.03 63.44
N ASN A 244 -9.92 -0.30 62.87
CA ASN A 244 -10.95 -1.14 63.48
C ASN A 244 -11.10 -2.49 62.79
N THR A 245 -10.31 -2.76 61.75
CA THR A 245 -10.33 -4.02 61.00
C THR A 245 -9.23 -4.94 61.48
N LYS A 246 -9.57 -6.21 61.66
CA LYS A 246 -8.65 -7.28 62.03
C LYS A 246 -8.09 -7.96 60.79
N LEU A 247 -8.91 -8.15 59.76
CA LEU A 247 -8.52 -8.78 58.51
C LEU A 247 -9.45 -8.29 57.40
N CYS A 248 -8.90 -7.87 56.26
CA CYS A 248 -9.64 -7.84 55.01
C CYS A 248 -9.51 -9.20 54.32
N HIS A 249 -10.63 -9.79 53.88
CA HIS A 249 -10.61 -11.08 53.21
C HIS A 249 -9.93 -10.95 51.84
N PRO A 250 -8.83 -11.67 51.56
CA PRO A 250 -8.00 -11.42 50.39
C PRO A 250 -8.66 -11.77 49.04
N THR A 251 -9.76 -12.54 49.03
CA THR A 251 -10.48 -12.88 47.79
C THR A 251 -11.69 -11.98 47.52
N ILE A 252 -12.51 -11.69 48.54
CA ILE A 252 -13.81 -11.01 48.39
C ILE A 252 -13.86 -9.62 49.04
N GLY A 253 -12.79 -9.18 49.70
CA GLY A 253 -12.69 -7.83 50.26
C GLY A 253 -13.54 -7.58 51.51
N SER A 254 -14.08 -8.63 52.15
CA SER A 254 -14.93 -8.49 53.33
C SER A 254 -14.11 -8.19 54.59
N CYS A 255 -14.60 -7.25 55.41
CA CYS A 255 -13.89 -6.82 56.61
C CYS A 255 -14.31 -7.66 57.82
N SER A 256 -13.34 -8.28 58.49
CA SER A 256 -13.52 -8.81 59.84
C SER A 256 -13.14 -7.75 60.86
N CYS A 257 -14.11 -7.29 61.65
CA CYS A 257 -13.93 -6.20 62.60
C CYS A 257 -13.28 -6.65 63.90
N ARG A 258 -12.41 -5.80 64.44
CA ARG A 258 -11.84 -5.93 65.79
C ARG A 258 -12.95 -5.90 66.85
N ALA A 259 -12.64 -6.38 68.04
CA ALA A 259 -13.59 -6.36 69.14
C ALA A 259 -14.09 -4.93 69.42
N GLY A 260 -15.41 -4.79 69.59
CA GLY A 260 -16.03 -3.49 69.79
C GLY A 260 -16.56 -2.81 68.52
N TYR A 261 -16.34 -3.40 67.33
CA TYR A 261 -16.79 -2.83 66.05
C TYR A 261 -17.53 -3.85 65.17
N THR A 262 -18.42 -3.34 64.31
CA THR A 262 -19.23 -4.09 63.34
C THR A 262 -19.53 -3.25 62.09
N GLY A 263 -20.30 -3.84 61.17
CA GLY A 263 -20.65 -3.28 59.86
C GLY A 263 -19.67 -3.68 58.76
N ALA A 264 -20.10 -3.55 57.51
CA ALA A 264 -19.35 -4.03 56.34
C ALA A 264 -17.93 -3.44 56.22
N GLY A 265 -17.70 -2.22 56.71
CA GLY A 265 -16.39 -1.54 56.74
C GLY A 265 -15.81 -1.32 58.16
N CYS A 266 -16.37 -1.94 59.21
CA CYS A 266 -15.91 -1.78 60.60
C CYS A 266 -15.92 -0.34 61.14
N ASN A 267 -16.86 0.49 60.65
CA ASN A 267 -17.02 1.88 61.07
C ASN A 267 -17.98 2.06 62.25
N SER A 268 -18.76 1.04 62.62
CA SER A 268 -19.77 1.16 63.66
C SER A 268 -19.32 0.47 64.95
N PRO A 269 -19.47 1.08 66.14
CA PRO A 269 -19.24 0.39 67.40
C PRO A 269 -20.30 -0.71 67.64
N CYS A 270 -20.01 -1.65 68.53
CA CYS A 270 -20.97 -2.69 68.88
C CYS A 270 -22.28 -2.12 69.48
N PRO A 271 -23.44 -2.71 69.16
CA PRO A 271 -24.68 -2.43 69.87
C PRO A 271 -24.56 -2.75 71.37
N THR A 272 -25.36 -2.08 72.20
CA THR A 272 -25.27 -2.05 73.68
C THR A 272 -25.27 -3.40 74.40
N SER A 273 -25.69 -4.49 73.74
CA SER A 273 -25.75 -5.85 74.29
C SER A 273 -24.79 -6.84 73.64
N TYR A 274 -23.96 -6.39 72.70
CA TYR A 274 -23.06 -7.24 71.92
C TYR A 274 -21.61 -6.81 72.08
N TYR A 275 -20.68 -7.75 72.01
CA TYR A 275 -19.25 -7.52 72.19
C TYR A 275 -18.41 -8.58 71.48
N GLY A 276 -17.09 -8.42 71.55
CA GLY A 276 -16.15 -9.29 70.83
C GLY A 276 -16.05 -8.97 69.35
N GLU A 277 -15.28 -9.79 68.61
CA GLU A 277 -15.02 -9.59 67.18
C GLU A 277 -16.32 -9.66 66.36
N ASN A 278 -16.50 -8.69 65.46
CA ASN A 278 -17.74 -8.48 64.72
C ASN A 278 -19.01 -8.42 65.61
N CYS A 279 -18.85 -8.13 66.91
CA CYS A 279 -19.93 -8.12 67.90
C CYS A 279 -20.73 -9.43 67.97
N LYS A 280 -20.09 -10.59 67.76
CA LYS A 280 -20.77 -11.89 67.74
C LYS A 280 -21.14 -12.45 69.12
N LYS A 281 -20.62 -11.90 70.22
CA LYS A 281 -20.93 -12.35 71.59
C LYS A 281 -22.03 -11.49 72.17
N ASN A 282 -23.01 -12.11 72.83
CA ASN A 282 -24.12 -11.41 73.50
C ASN A 282 -23.85 -11.37 75.01
N ALA A 283 -23.93 -10.18 75.60
CA ALA A 283 -23.74 -9.97 77.04
C ALA A 283 -24.96 -10.38 77.89
N SER A 284 -26.05 -10.82 77.25
CA SER A 284 -27.34 -11.13 77.89
C SER A 284 -27.56 -12.62 78.20
N VAL A 285 -26.56 -13.48 77.97
CA VAL A 285 -26.63 -14.92 78.29
C VAL A 285 -25.55 -15.24 79.32
N THR A 286 -25.94 -15.19 80.59
CA THR A 286 -25.25 -15.85 81.71
C THR A 286 -26.17 -16.93 82.23
#